data_AF-A0A8C5A3C2-F1
#
_entry.id   AF-A0A8C5A3C2-F1
#
_cell.length_a   1.000
_cell.length_b   1.000
_cell.length_c   1.000
_cell.angle_alpha   90.00
_cell.angle_beta   90.00
_cell.angle_gamma   90.00
#
_symmetry.space_group_name_H-M   'P 1'
#
loop_
_entity.id
_entity.type
_entity.pdbx_description
1 polymer ?
#
loop_
_entity_poly.entity_id
_entity_poly.type
_entity_poly.pdbx_seq_one_letter_code
_entity_poly.pdbx_strand_id
1 'polypeptide(L)'
;MEVSKPNNNTFPSLGDLDDFLTKHNSNFVWLLVATILSCGWIIYLTYYNSRNIGLILTIIINRLYKDGYIHIGSFSFSVLSGKVMFRDVYFINQDMSIRIQDGFLIFRWWKMFNPKQKQHDPKAETRLYVTVNGFEFHVYNRTGLYAQLQEIFGLEPTLINPSKYEEKSREDRGATLDSVTIKEEIPDPSSSWRSLIPVIKVNISTGRLAFGNHHLPQTLCVNFEDAFLTYATKPPSSHRDRFMHILKGSLENVRVMLVPSPRYVGMQNDEPPRLMGEGFVVMQSNDVDIYYYQDEPGVVINGFKVRMV
;
A
#
# COMPACT_ATOMS: atom_id res chain seq x y z
N MET A 1 62.75 -22.81 45.74
CA MET A 1 61.31 -22.54 45.69
C MET A 1 61.12 -21.29 44.85
N GLU A 2 60.92 -21.46 43.55
CA GLU A 2 60.66 -20.35 42.63
C GLU A 2 59.18 -19.97 42.74
N VAL A 3 58.93 -18.73 43.19
CA VAL A 3 57.60 -18.13 43.21
C VAL A 3 57.35 -17.55 41.82
N SER A 4 56.44 -18.15 41.07
CA SER A 4 56.01 -17.66 39.76
C SER A 4 55.24 -16.35 39.91
N LYS A 5 55.71 -15.30 39.24
CA LYS A 5 55.01 -14.00 39.13
C LYS A 5 53.73 -14.16 38.30
N PRO A 6 52.61 -13.51 38.67
CA PRO A 6 51.44 -13.44 37.81
C PRO A 6 51.72 -12.49 36.64
N ASN A 7 51.63 -13.00 35.41
CA ASN A 7 51.65 -12.17 34.20
C ASN A 7 50.35 -11.38 34.13
N ASN A 8 50.42 -10.09 34.42
CA ASN A 8 49.33 -9.13 34.17
C ASN A 8 49.19 -8.88 32.66
N ASN A 9 48.64 -9.85 31.94
CA ASN A 9 48.13 -9.61 30.60
C ASN A 9 46.71 -9.04 30.73
N THR A 10 46.44 -7.92 30.07
CA THR A 10 45.11 -7.25 30.04
C THR A 10 44.01 -8.11 29.42
N PHE A 11 44.36 -9.28 28.87
CA PHE A 11 43.45 -10.28 28.33
C PHE A 11 43.58 -11.58 29.14
N PRO A 12 42.46 -12.15 29.62
CA PRO A 12 42.48 -13.41 30.36
C PRO A 12 43.03 -14.53 29.47
N SER A 13 43.88 -15.38 30.04
CA SER A 13 44.39 -16.55 29.32
C SER A 13 43.30 -17.62 29.19
N LEU A 14 43.44 -18.55 28.24
CA LEU A 14 42.47 -19.64 28.05
C LEU A 14 42.27 -20.48 29.32
N GLY A 15 43.30 -20.64 30.15
CA GLY A 15 43.22 -21.33 31.44
C GLY A 15 42.46 -20.54 32.51
N ASP A 16 42.62 -19.22 32.55
CA ASP A 16 41.87 -18.36 33.49
C ASP A 16 40.37 -18.35 33.17
N LEU A 17 40.03 -18.45 31.89
CA LEU A 17 38.64 -18.50 31.43
C LEU A 17 38.00 -19.85 31.77
N ASP A 18 38.74 -20.96 31.66
CA ASP A 18 38.25 -22.30 32.01
C ASP A 18 38.04 -22.45 33.53
N ASP A 19 38.94 -21.89 34.36
CA ASP A 19 38.78 -21.84 35.83
C ASP A 19 37.58 -20.98 36.25
N PHE A 20 37.37 -19.83 35.60
CA PHE A 20 36.19 -18.99 35.83
C PHE A 20 34.89 -19.69 35.42
N LEU A 21 34.87 -20.40 34.29
CA LEU A 21 33.68 -21.08 33.78
C LEU A 21 33.31 -22.30 34.62
N THR A 22 34.30 -23.12 35.01
CA THR A 22 34.09 -24.29 35.88
C THR A 22 33.58 -23.87 37.27
N LYS A 23 34.07 -22.77 37.83
CA LYS A 23 33.55 -22.16 39.07
C LYS A 23 32.08 -21.73 38.97
N HIS A 24 31.60 -21.41 37.76
CA HIS A 24 30.21 -21.08 37.46
C HIS A 24 29.42 -22.26 36.85
N ASN A 25 29.87 -23.52 37.03
CA ASN A 25 29.25 -24.73 36.49
C ASN A 25 28.99 -24.67 34.96
N SER A 26 29.84 -23.96 34.23
CA SER A 26 29.74 -23.81 32.78
C SER A 26 31.00 -24.36 32.12
N ASN A 27 30.86 -24.94 30.93
CA ASN A 27 32.00 -25.46 30.16
C ASN A 27 32.35 -24.47 29.05
N PHE A 28 33.64 -24.27 28.77
CA PHE A 28 34.11 -23.48 27.64
C PHE A 28 33.44 -23.89 26.31
N VAL A 29 33.19 -25.18 26.13
CA VAL A 29 32.46 -25.71 24.96
C VAL A 29 31.03 -25.15 24.87
N TRP A 30 30.32 -25.02 25.99
CA TRP A 30 28.97 -24.45 26.02
C TRP A 30 28.95 -22.96 25.66
N LEU A 31 29.97 -22.21 26.10
CA LEU A 31 30.11 -20.80 25.74
C LEU A 31 30.35 -20.64 24.23
N LEU A 32 31.20 -21.48 23.64
CA LEU A 32 31.48 -21.47 22.20
C LEU A 32 30.21 -21.81 21.40
N VAL A 33 29.48 -22.84 21.81
CA VAL A 33 28.19 -23.22 21.19
C VAL A 33 27.17 -22.08 21.30
N ALA A 34 27.02 -21.46 22.47
CA ALA A 34 26.12 -20.33 22.67
C ALA A 34 26.50 -19.13 21.79
N THR A 35 27.79 -18.91 21.57
CA THR A 35 28.30 -17.84 20.70
C THR A 35 28.01 -18.10 19.23
N ILE A 36 28.22 -19.34 18.74
CA ILE A 36 27.88 -19.71 17.36
C ILE A 36 26.37 -19.59 17.13
N LEU A 37 25.56 -20.07 18.08
CA LEU A 37 24.10 -19.98 18.01
C LEU A 37 23.62 -18.53 18.03
N SER A 38 24.21 -17.65 18.85
CA SER A 38 23.84 -16.23 18.88
C SER A 38 24.22 -15.51 17.59
N CYS A 39 25.40 -15.81 17.01
CA CYS A 39 25.78 -15.34 15.68
C CYS A 39 24.78 -15.80 14.61
N GLY A 40 24.44 -17.09 14.59
CA GLY A 40 23.44 -17.65 13.67
C GLY A 40 22.06 -17.00 13.83
N TRP A 41 21.65 -16.73 15.07
CA TRP A 41 20.40 -16.05 15.38
C TRP A 41 20.36 -14.59 14.88
N ILE A 42 21.46 -13.85 15.05
CA ILE A 42 21.56 -12.47 14.56
C ILE A 42 21.51 -12.44 13.02
N ILE A 43 22.19 -13.37 12.35
CA ILE A 43 22.14 -13.51 10.88
C ILE A 43 20.71 -13.81 10.44
N TYR A 44 20.03 -14.74 11.13
CA TYR A 44 18.63 -15.06 10.86
C TYR A 44 17.72 -13.83 11.00
N LEU A 45 17.80 -13.12 12.12
CA LEU A 45 16.98 -11.93 12.38
C LEU A 45 17.22 -10.83 11.36
N THR A 46 18.46 -10.65 10.92
CA THR A 46 18.85 -9.56 10.01
C THR A 46 18.40 -9.82 8.58
N TYR A 47 18.55 -11.05 8.08
CA TYR A 47 18.35 -11.34 6.65
C TYR A 47 17.10 -12.18 6.32
N TYR A 48 16.68 -13.09 7.20
CA TYR A 48 15.68 -14.10 6.86
C TYR A 48 14.31 -13.86 7.50
N ASN A 49 14.27 -13.27 8.70
CA ASN A 49 13.01 -13.06 9.42
C ASN A 49 11.97 -12.28 8.58
N SER A 50 12.37 -11.21 7.91
CA SER A 50 11.47 -10.40 7.08
C SER A 50 10.91 -11.15 5.87
N ARG A 51 11.69 -12.08 5.30
CA ARG A 51 11.27 -12.90 4.16
C ARG A 51 10.30 -14.01 4.59
N ASN A 52 10.54 -14.61 5.76
CA ASN A 52 9.62 -15.60 6.35
C ASN A 52 8.27 -14.96 6.69
N ILE A 53 8.27 -13.75 7.27
CA ILE A 53 7.03 -13.02 7.54
C ILE A 53 6.29 -12.70 6.23
N GLY A 54 7.01 -12.28 5.18
CA GLY A 54 6.43 -12.04 3.85
C GLY A 54 5.75 -13.28 3.26
N LEU A 55 6.38 -14.46 3.38
CA LEU A 55 5.80 -15.73 2.93
C LEU A 55 4.55 -16.12 3.72
N ILE A 56 4.60 -16.02 5.05
CA ILE A 56 3.44 -16.29 5.91
C ILE A 56 2.28 -15.37 5.54
N LEU A 57 2.56 -14.08 5.37
CA LEU A 57 1.56 -13.08 5.01
C LEU A 57 0.95 -13.35 3.63
N THR A 58 1.77 -13.74 2.65
CA THR A 58 1.33 -14.14 1.30
C THR A 58 0.36 -15.32 1.37
N ILE A 59 0.67 -16.36 2.15
CA ILE A 59 -0.21 -17.54 2.31
C ILE A 59 -1.53 -17.15 2.99
N ILE A 60 -1.46 -16.35 4.05
CA ILE A 60 -2.65 -15.89 4.78
C ILE A 60 -3.54 -15.08 3.83
N ILE A 61 -2.99 -14.07 3.15
CA ILE A 61 -3.77 -13.19 2.28
C ILE A 61 -4.41 -13.96 1.14
N ASN A 62 -3.68 -14.83 0.43
CA ASN A 62 -4.25 -15.64 -0.65
C ASN A 62 -5.28 -16.67 -0.16
N ARG A 63 -5.24 -17.04 1.12
CA ARG A 63 -6.28 -17.88 1.72
C ARG A 63 -7.56 -17.10 2.01
N LEU A 64 -7.44 -15.83 2.41
CA LEU A 64 -8.60 -14.96 2.67
C LEU A 64 -9.21 -14.38 1.40
N TYR A 65 -8.37 -13.93 0.47
CA TYR A 65 -8.77 -13.27 -0.76
C TYR A 65 -8.62 -14.23 -1.94
N LYS A 66 -9.73 -14.72 -2.47
CA LYS A 66 -9.75 -15.70 -3.57
C LYS A 66 -9.81 -15.05 -4.96
N ASP A 67 -10.16 -13.77 -5.03
CA ASP A 67 -10.43 -13.04 -6.27
C ASP A 67 -9.17 -12.35 -6.84
N GLY A 68 -8.00 -12.96 -6.63
CA GLY A 68 -6.73 -12.46 -7.12
C GLY A 68 -5.54 -13.09 -6.42
N TYR A 69 -4.37 -12.96 -7.02
CA TYR A 69 -3.11 -13.45 -6.47
C TYR A 69 -2.31 -12.28 -5.91
N ILE A 70 -2.04 -12.32 -4.60
CA ILE A 70 -1.19 -11.36 -3.91
C ILE A 70 0.12 -12.07 -3.55
N HIS A 71 1.24 -11.41 -3.81
CA HIS A 71 2.56 -11.86 -3.37
C HIS A 71 3.26 -10.73 -2.64
N ILE A 72 3.93 -11.07 -1.56
CA ILE A 72 4.74 -10.16 -0.74
C ILE A 72 6.09 -10.83 -0.51
N GLY A 73 7.13 -10.33 -1.17
CA GLY A 73 8.46 -10.94 -1.08
C GLY A 73 9.10 -10.75 0.30
N SER A 74 9.00 -9.57 0.91
CA SER A 74 9.47 -9.35 2.28
C SER A 74 8.64 -8.32 3.02
N PHE A 75 8.49 -8.54 4.32
CA PHE A 75 7.75 -7.66 5.21
C PHE A 75 8.49 -7.51 6.53
N SER A 76 8.69 -6.29 7.00
CA SER A 76 9.37 -5.99 8.26
C SER A 76 8.58 -4.97 9.05
N PHE A 77 8.42 -5.21 10.34
CA PHE A 77 7.72 -4.30 11.24
C PHE A 77 8.62 -3.90 12.39
N SER A 78 8.85 -2.59 12.52
CA SER A 78 9.60 -1.98 13.60
C SER A 78 8.64 -1.31 14.57
N VAL A 79 8.30 -2.00 15.66
CA VAL A 79 7.37 -1.53 16.71
C VAL A 79 7.82 -0.17 17.26
N LEU A 80 9.09 -0.04 17.65
CA LEU A 80 9.56 1.18 18.32
C LEU A 80 9.40 2.45 17.46
N SER A 81 9.60 2.32 16.14
CA SER A 81 9.48 3.43 15.19
C SER A 81 8.16 3.44 14.42
N GLY A 82 7.24 2.50 14.69
CA GLY A 82 6.00 2.31 13.94
C GLY A 82 6.22 2.20 12.42
N LYS A 83 7.42 1.75 12.00
CA LYS A 83 7.82 1.66 10.60
C LYS A 83 7.53 0.26 10.09
N VAL A 84 6.66 0.17 9.09
CA VAL A 84 6.39 -1.03 8.31
C VAL A 84 7.16 -0.89 7.00
N MET A 85 7.96 -1.88 6.63
CA MET A 85 8.63 -1.94 5.33
C MET A 85 8.14 -3.16 4.58
N PHE A 86 7.95 -3.02 3.28
CA PHE A 86 7.56 -4.10 2.39
C PHE A 86 8.39 -4.02 1.11
N ARG A 87 8.64 -5.18 0.49
CA ARG A 87 9.30 -5.28 -0.81
C ARG A 87 8.68 -6.37 -1.65
N ASP A 88 8.76 -6.18 -2.95
CA ASP A 88 8.31 -7.10 -3.98
C ASP A 88 6.84 -7.50 -3.76
N VAL A 89 6.00 -6.47 -3.76
CA VAL A 89 4.55 -6.62 -3.59
C VAL A 89 3.90 -6.56 -4.95
N TYR A 90 3.20 -7.61 -5.34
CA TYR A 90 2.38 -7.57 -6.53
C TYR A 90 1.02 -8.21 -6.30
N PHE A 91 0.00 -7.58 -6.87
CA PHE A 91 -1.36 -8.04 -6.92
C PHE A 91 -1.74 -8.23 -8.38
N ILE A 92 -2.25 -9.41 -8.72
CA ILE A 92 -2.67 -9.74 -10.08
C ILE A 92 -4.09 -10.26 -10.01
N ASN A 93 -4.98 -9.63 -10.77
CA ASN A 93 -6.36 -10.07 -10.94
C ASN A 93 -6.65 -10.37 -12.42
N GLN A 94 -7.90 -10.51 -12.83
CA GLN A 94 -8.32 -10.70 -14.22
C GLN A 94 -8.43 -9.38 -14.99
N ASP A 95 -8.53 -8.25 -14.28
CA ASP A 95 -8.74 -6.92 -14.88
C ASP A 95 -7.54 -5.99 -14.76
N MET A 96 -6.79 -6.13 -13.68
CA MET A 96 -5.71 -5.24 -13.32
C MET A 96 -4.59 -5.95 -12.56
N SER A 97 -3.38 -5.39 -12.67
CA SER A 97 -2.25 -5.76 -11.84
C SER A 97 -1.61 -4.52 -11.23
N ILE A 98 -1.22 -4.65 -9.96
CA ILE A 98 -0.48 -3.64 -9.21
C ILE A 98 0.86 -4.27 -8.86
N ARG A 99 1.96 -3.56 -9.07
CA ARG A 99 3.29 -3.98 -8.62
C ARG A 99 3.98 -2.84 -7.91
N ILE A 100 4.73 -3.19 -6.88
CA ILE A 100 5.49 -2.25 -6.07
C ILE A 100 6.82 -2.92 -5.74
N GLN A 101 7.93 -2.27 -6.10
CA GLN A 101 9.27 -2.81 -5.86
C GLN A 101 9.60 -2.80 -4.38
N ASP A 102 9.47 -1.64 -3.74
CA ASP A 102 9.67 -1.49 -2.31
C ASP A 102 8.97 -0.25 -1.77
N GLY A 103 8.79 -0.23 -0.46
CA GLY A 103 8.18 0.90 0.19
C GLY A 103 8.18 0.76 1.70
N PHE A 104 7.86 1.86 2.37
CA PHE A 104 7.66 1.86 3.80
C PHE A 104 6.55 2.80 4.20
N LEU A 105 5.91 2.45 5.30
CA LEU A 105 4.87 3.21 5.95
C LEU A 105 5.32 3.49 7.38
N ILE A 106 5.33 4.75 7.78
CA ILE A 106 5.62 5.17 9.15
C ILE A 106 4.32 5.65 9.77
N PHE A 107 3.90 4.93 10.80
CA PHE A 107 2.80 5.34 11.66
C PHE A 107 3.33 5.76 13.03
N ARG A 108 3.27 7.07 13.32
CA ARG A 108 3.80 7.65 14.56
C ARG A 108 2.81 7.49 15.71
N TRP A 109 2.62 6.27 16.21
CA TRP A 109 1.65 5.99 17.28
C TRP A 109 2.00 6.59 18.65
N TRP A 110 3.28 6.90 18.89
CA TRP A 110 3.76 7.35 20.20
C TRP A 110 3.47 8.83 20.40
N LYS A 111 3.08 9.52 19.32
CA LYS A 111 2.70 10.91 19.37
C LYS A 111 1.32 11.01 20.01
N MET A 112 1.27 11.68 21.16
CA MET A 112 0.04 11.87 21.91
C MET A 112 -1.02 12.56 21.04
N PHE A 113 -2.26 12.06 21.12
CA PHE A 113 -3.37 12.63 20.38
C PHE A 113 -3.65 14.04 20.88
N ASN A 114 -3.48 15.04 20.02
CA ASN A 114 -3.82 16.42 20.32
C ASN A 114 -5.21 16.77 19.74
N PRO A 115 -6.27 16.88 20.57
CA PRO A 115 -7.61 17.19 20.10
C PRO A 115 -7.75 18.63 19.55
N LYS A 116 -6.79 19.52 19.86
CA LYS A 116 -6.77 20.91 19.39
C LYS A 116 -6.01 21.10 18.07
N GLN A 117 -5.42 20.04 17.52
CA GLN A 117 -4.75 20.11 16.23
C GLN A 117 -5.82 20.40 15.15
N LYS A 118 -5.65 21.49 14.40
CA LYS A 118 -6.55 21.83 13.30
C LYS A 118 -6.56 20.68 12.30
N GLN A 119 -7.60 19.85 12.32
CA GLN A 119 -7.76 18.69 11.43
C GLN A 119 -7.74 19.10 9.95
N HIS A 120 -7.97 20.38 9.66
CA HIS A 120 -8.16 20.92 8.33
C HIS A 120 -6.96 21.65 7.72
N ASP A 121 -5.81 21.65 8.41
CA ASP A 121 -4.61 22.30 7.90
C ASP A 121 -3.75 21.30 7.10
N PRO A 122 -3.59 21.45 5.76
CA PRO A 122 -2.70 20.60 4.98
C PRO A 122 -1.22 20.73 5.37
N LYS A 123 -0.85 21.78 6.12
CA LYS A 123 0.49 21.94 6.72
C LYS A 123 0.63 21.25 8.08
N ALA A 124 -0.43 20.65 8.60
CA ALA A 124 -0.40 19.96 9.89
C ALA A 124 0.59 18.78 9.88
N GLU A 125 1.15 18.50 11.06
CA GLU A 125 2.07 17.38 11.23
C GLU A 125 1.38 16.04 10.95
N THR A 126 1.96 15.26 10.04
CA THR A 126 1.44 13.96 9.63
C THR A 126 1.80 12.86 10.62
N ARG A 127 0.82 12.01 10.93
CA ARG A 127 1.05 10.77 11.69
C ARG A 127 1.30 9.57 10.80
N LEU A 128 0.76 9.61 9.58
CA LEU A 128 0.94 8.58 8.57
C LEU A 128 1.75 9.17 7.43
N TYR A 129 2.90 8.55 7.17
CA TYR A 129 3.76 8.86 6.05
C TYR A 129 4.01 7.57 5.26
N VAL A 130 3.73 7.61 3.97
CA VAL A 130 3.86 6.46 3.08
C VAL A 130 4.87 6.82 2.00
N THR A 131 5.83 5.95 1.75
CA THR A 131 6.76 6.05 0.61
C THR A 131 6.70 4.75 -0.17
N VAL A 132 6.50 4.89 -1.48
CA VAL A 132 6.38 3.78 -2.42
C VAL A 132 7.37 4.00 -3.55
N ASN A 133 8.08 2.96 -3.96
CA ASN A 133 9.01 2.99 -5.06
C ASN A 133 8.65 1.92 -6.09
N GLY A 134 8.81 2.26 -7.37
CA GLY A 134 8.47 1.40 -8.49
C GLY A 134 6.99 1.03 -8.52
N PHE A 135 6.10 2.02 -8.34
CA PHE A 135 4.66 1.81 -8.39
C PHE A 135 4.21 1.58 -9.83
N GLU A 136 3.78 0.37 -10.16
CA GLU A 136 3.24 0.03 -11.47
C GLU A 136 1.77 -0.34 -11.34
N PHE A 137 0.91 0.33 -12.08
CA PHE A 137 -0.51 -0.01 -12.18
C PHE A 137 -0.86 -0.30 -13.64
N HIS A 138 -1.22 -1.54 -13.93
CA HIS A 138 -1.57 -1.96 -15.28
C HIS A 138 -3.01 -2.45 -15.33
N VAL A 139 -3.84 -1.76 -16.11
CA VAL A 139 -5.23 -2.14 -16.41
C VAL A 139 -5.30 -2.74 -17.81
N TYR A 140 -5.84 -3.95 -17.92
CA TYR A 140 -5.93 -4.69 -19.18
C TYR A 140 -7.34 -5.11 -19.56
N ASN A 141 -8.21 -5.42 -18.59
CA ASN A 141 -9.55 -5.92 -18.87
C ASN A 141 -10.64 -5.27 -17.99
N ARG A 142 -11.89 -5.41 -18.43
CA ARG A 142 -13.12 -4.96 -17.74
C ARG A 142 -14.11 -6.12 -17.69
N THR A 143 -13.69 -7.25 -17.12
CA THR A 143 -14.41 -8.54 -17.13
C THR A 143 -15.86 -8.39 -16.65
N GLY A 144 -16.12 -7.54 -15.64
CA GLY A 144 -17.48 -7.27 -15.17
C GLY A 144 -18.43 -6.71 -16.24
N LEU A 145 -17.96 -5.79 -17.09
CA LEU A 145 -18.78 -5.26 -18.19
C LEU A 145 -19.06 -6.33 -19.24
N TYR A 146 -18.08 -7.17 -19.56
CA TYR A 146 -18.25 -8.26 -20.52
C TYR A 146 -19.25 -9.30 -20.02
N ALA A 147 -19.23 -9.60 -18.72
CA ALA A 147 -20.19 -10.53 -18.15
C ALA A 147 -21.61 -9.95 -18.12
N GLN A 148 -21.77 -8.66 -17.81
CA GLN A 148 -23.07 -7.98 -17.90
C GLN A 148 -23.60 -8.00 -19.34
N LEU A 149 -22.74 -7.78 -20.34
CA LEU A 149 -23.12 -7.89 -21.74
C LEU A 149 -23.53 -9.33 -22.09
N GLN A 150 -22.81 -10.35 -21.62
CA GLN A 150 -23.20 -11.75 -21.82
C GLN A 150 -24.58 -12.05 -21.24
N GLU A 151 -24.90 -11.54 -20.04
CA GLU A 151 -26.23 -11.68 -19.43
C GLU A 151 -27.32 -11.01 -20.27
N ILE A 152 -27.08 -9.78 -20.73
CA ILE A 152 -28.04 -9.02 -21.56
C ILE A 152 -28.31 -9.72 -22.90
N PHE A 153 -27.28 -10.31 -23.52
CA PHE A 153 -27.40 -11.00 -24.80
C PHE A 153 -27.78 -12.49 -24.69
N GLY A 154 -27.93 -13.03 -23.46
CA GLY A 154 -28.30 -14.42 -23.23
C GLY A 154 -27.23 -15.43 -23.67
N LEU A 155 -25.95 -15.06 -23.63
CA LEU A 155 -24.82 -15.91 -24.01
C LEU A 155 -24.43 -16.86 -22.87
N GLU A 156 -23.84 -18.01 -23.20
CA GLU A 156 -23.30 -18.91 -22.18
C GLU A 156 -22.14 -18.24 -21.42
N PRO A 157 -22.15 -18.25 -20.06
CA PRO A 157 -21.13 -17.61 -19.25
C PRO A 157 -19.79 -18.35 -19.39
N THR A 158 -18.90 -17.79 -20.21
CA THR A 158 -17.54 -18.34 -20.41
C THR A 158 -16.55 -17.80 -19.38
N LEU A 159 -16.89 -16.69 -18.73
CA LEU A 159 -16.05 -16.00 -17.75
C LEU A 159 -16.33 -16.55 -16.34
N ILE A 160 -15.29 -16.66 -15.50
CA ILE A 160 -15.43 -17.09 -14.11
C ILE A 160 -16.46 -16.20 -13.42
N ASN A 161 -17.47 -16.83 -12.82
CA ASN A 161 -18.69 -16.20 -12.31
C ASN A 161 -18.44 -14.82 -11.67
N PRO A 162 -19.02 -13.74 -12.22
CA PRO A 162 -19.04 -12.42 -11.59
C PRO A 162 -19.96 -12.38 -10.37
N SER A 163 -20.64 -13.48 -10.05
CA SER A 163 -21.77 -13.54 -9.12
C SER A 163 -21.47 -12.89 -7.77
N LYS A 164 -20.23 -12.92 -7.27
CA LYS A 164 -19.88 -12.27 -6.01
C LYS A 164 -19.68 -10.75 -6.07
N TYR A 165 -19.29 -10.18 -7.20
CA TYR A 165 -19.01 -8.74 -7.29
C TYR A 165 -20.30 -7.94 -7.50
N GLU A 166 -21.23 -8.48 -8.27
CA GLU A 166 -22.54 -7.85 -8.48
C GLU A 166 -23.59 -8.21 -7.42
N GLU A 167 -23.61 -9.42 -6.84
CA GLU A 167 -24.52 -9.69 -5.72
C GLU A 167 -24.22 -8.75 -4.55
N LYS A 168 -22.96 -8.48 -4.23
CA LYS A 168 -22.62 -7.53 -3.18
C LYS A 168 -23.04 -6.09 -3.50
N SER A 169 -23.01 -5.70 -4.78
CA SER A 169 -23.40 -4.36 -5.24
C SER A 169 -24.92 -4.20 -5.42
N ARG A 170 -25.64 -5.30 -5.70
CA ARG A 170 -27.11 -5.38 -5.80
C ARG A 170 -27.75 -5.58 -4.42
N GLU A 171 -27.14 -6.35 -3.52
CA GLU A 171 -27.52 -6.48 -2.11
C GLU A 171 -27.32 -5.15 -1.36
N ASP A 172 -26.22 -4.41 -1.59
CA ASP A 172 -26.05 -3.06 -0.99
C ASP A 172 -27.09 -2.04 -1.50
N ARG A 173 -27.69 -2.26 -2.67
CA ARG A 173 -28.79 -1.42 -3.20
C ARG A 173 -30.18 -1.90 -2.77
N GLY A 174 -30.32 -3.20 -2.47
CA GLY A 174 -31.58 -3.80 -2.00
C GLY A 174 -31.75 -3.73 -0.48
N ALA A 175 -30.67 -3.80 0.29
CA ALA A 175 -30.69 -3.79 1.76
C ALA A 175 -30.86 -2.38 2.37
N THR A 176 -30.84 -1.30 1.57
CA THR A 176 -31.07 0.07 2.05
C THR A 176 -32.55 0.45 2.17
N LEU A 177 -33.49 -0.45 1.85
CA LEU A 177 -34.93 -0.19 1.95
C LEU A 177 -35.63 -0.88 3.12
N ASP A 178 -34.96 -1.83 3.80
CA ASP A 178 -35.46 -2.40 5.05
C ASP A 178 -34.88 -1.62 6.23
N SER A 179 -35.74 -0.77 6.78
CA SER A 179 -35.65 0.00 8.03
C SER A 179 -34.61 -0.49 9.06
N VAL A 180 -33.35 -0.13 8.85
CA VAL A 180 -32.36 -0.13 9.93
C VAL A 180 -32.76 1.00 10.87
N THR A 181 -33.35 0.63 12.01
CA THR A 181 -33.50 1.52 13.17
C THR A 181 -32.10 1.78 13.72
N ILE A 182 -31.37 2.69 13.08
CA ILE A 182 -30.11 3.22 13.58
C ILE A 182 -30.48 4.10 14.77
N LYS A 183 -30.15 3.65 15.99
CA LYS A 183 -30.11 4.55 17.14
C LYS A 183 -29.16 5.68 16.80
N GLU A 184 -29.72 6.86 16.57
CA GLU A 184 -28.99 8.10 16.30
C GLU A 184 -28.23 8.54 17.57
N GLU A 185 -27.05 7.97 17.77
CA GLU A 185 -25.98 8.73 18.39
C GLU A 185 -25.27 9.48 17.25
N ILE A 186 -25.40 10.81 17.26
CA ILE A 186 -24.60 11.71 16.42
C ILE A 186 -23.15 11.25 16.58
N PRO A 187 -22.49 10.69 15.54
CA PRO A 187 -21.14 10.20 15.73
C PRO A 187 -20.25 11.42 15.90
N ASP A 188 -19.78 11.65 17.13
CA ASP A 188 -18.89 12.74 17.46
C ASP A 188 -17.77 12.82 16.41
N PRO A 189 -17.49 13.99 15.82
CA PRO A 189 -16.42 14.16 14.83
C PRO A 189 -15.03 13.79 15.38
N SER A 190 -14.90 13.60 16.70
CA SER A 190 -13.71 13.10 17.39
C SER A 190 -13.51 11.58 17.33
N SER A 191 -14.57 10.80 17.09
CA SER A 191 -14.57 9.33 17.15
C SER A 191 -14.14 8.65 15.83
N SER A 192 -14.03 9.42 14.74
CA SER A 192 -13.56 8.88 13.46
C SER A 192 -12.04 8.70 13.48
N TRP A 193 -11.52 7.59 12.94
CA TRP A 193 -10.07 7.35 12.72
C TRP A 193 -9.34 8.52 12.06
N ARG A 194 -10.08 9.39 11.37
CA ARG A 194 -9.64 10.65 10.77
C ARG A 194 -9.10 11.67 11.79
N SER A 195 -9.59 11.65 13.03
CA SER A 195 -9.05 12.47 14.11
C SER A 195 -7.61 12.04 14.44
N LEU A 196 -7.34 10.73 14.40
CA LEU A 196 -6.03 10.16 14.65
C LEU A 196 -5.04 10.49 13.53
N ILE A 197 -5.51 10.53 12.28
CA ILE A 197 -4.69 10.74 11.09
C ILE A 197 -5.32 11.83 10.21
N PRO A 198 -5.15 13.12 10.55
CA PRO A 198 -5.81 14.21 9.82
C PRO A 198 -5.22 14.44 8.42
N VAL A 199 -3.91 14.20 8.27
CA VAL A 199 -3.19 14.39 7.02
C VAL A 199 -2.35 13.15 6.72
N ILE A 200 -2.48 12.65 5.50
CA ILE A 200 -1.71 11.52 4.96
C ILE A 200 -0.81 12.07 3.87
N LYS A 201 0.50 11.87 4.03
CA LYS A 201 1.48 12.17 2.99
C LYS A 201 1.92 10.89 2.33
N VAL A 202 1.82 10.85 1.01
CA VAL A 202 2.26 9.74 0.16
C VAL A 202 3.32 10.30 -0.78
N ASN A 203 4.48 9.67 -0.79
CA ASN A 203 5.57 9.95 -1.72
C ASN A 203 5.76 8.73 -2.61
N ILE A 204 5.75 8.92 -3.93
CA ILE A 204 6.01 7.87 -4.90
C ILE A 204 7.25 8.30 -5.69
N SER A 205 8.34 7.54 -5.63
CA SER A 205 9.62 7.93 -6.25
C SER A 205 9.79 7.52 -7.71
N THR A 206 9.03 6.51 -8.15
CA THR A 206 8.88 6.15 -9.56
C THR A 206 7.52 5.52 -9.76
N GLY A 207 6.81 5.93 -10.80
CA GLY A 207 5.48 5.42 -11.08
C GLY A 207 5.18 5.23 -12.56
N ARG A 208 4.42 4.18 -12.87
CA ARG A 208 3.98 3.83 -14.21
C ARG A 208 2.53 3.37 -14.19
N LEU A 209 1.68 4.03 -14.96
CA LEU A 209 0.31 3.63 -15.22
C LEU A 209 0.22 3.12 -16.65
N ALA A 210 -0.16 1.87 -16.85
CA ALA A 210 -0.34 1.28 -18.17
C ALA A 210 -1.81 0.93 -18.39
N PHE A 211 -2.34 1.36 -19.53
CA PHE A 211 -3.70 1.06 -19.98
C PHE A 211 -3.60 0.40 -21.35
N GLY A 212 -3.83 -0.91 -21.39
CA GLY A 212 -3.74 -1.63 -22.65
C GLY A 212 -3.78 -3.13 -22.46
N ASN A 213 -4.15 -3.80 -23.54
CA ASN A 213 -4.34 -5.23 -23.61
C ASN A 213 -3.40 -5.81 -24.69
N HIS A 214 -3.03 -7.08 -24.56
CA HIS A 214 -2.24 -7.79 -25.57
C HIS A 214 -2.98 -7.91 -26.93
N HIS A 215 -4.30 -7.76 -26.92
CA HIS A 215 -5.13 -7.69 -28.13
C HIS A 215 -5.15 -6.32 -28.81
N LEU A 216 -4.60 -5.28 -28.20
CA LEU A 216 -4.52 -3.93 -28.77
C LEU A 216 -3.09 -3.69 -29.28
N PRO A 217 -2.89 -3.05 -30.44
CA PRO A 217 -1.55 -2.79 -30.99
C PRO A 217 -0.74 -1.79 -30.16
N GLN A 218 -1.41 -0.92 -29.40
CA GLN A 218 -0.80 0.13 -28.61
C GLN A 218 -1.36 0.12 -27.18
N THR A 219 -0.50 0.46 -26.23
CA THR A 219 -0.81 0.62 -24.80
C THR A 219 -0.50 2.06 -24.43
N LEU A 220 -1.44 2.72 -23.75
CA LEU A 220 -1.24 4.04 -23.18
C LEU A 220 -0.46 3.89 -21.87
N CYS A 221 0.75 4.44 -21.83
CA CYS A 221 1.60 4.44 -20.64
C CYS A 221 1.77 5.88 -20.14
N VAL A 222 1.52 6.10 -18.85
CA VAL A 222 1.82 7.34 -18.14
C VAL A 222 2.93 7.05 -17.14
N ASN A 223 4.09 7.65 -17.35
CA ASN A 223 5.24 7.51 -16.45
C ASN A 223 5.44 8.83 -15.70
N PHE A 224 5.88 8.73 -14.45
CA PHE A 224 6.32 9.86 -13.64
C PHE A 224 7.48 9.41 -12.75
N GLU A 225 8.38 10.33 -12.43
CA GLU A 225 9.50 10.05 -11.53
C GLU A 225 9.01 10.27 -10.10
N ASP A 226 9.03 11.50 -9.61
CA ASP A 226 8.55 11.78 -8.26
C ASP A 226 7.07 12.23 -8.24
N ALA A 227 6.32 11.79 -7.24
CA ALA A 227 4.98 12.26 -6.95
C ALA A 227 4.78 12.49 -5.44
N PHE A 228 4.51 13.73 -5.07
CA PHE A 228 4.24 14.15 -3.71
C PHE A 228 2.74 14.40 -3.53
N LEU A 229 2.04 13.45 -2.92
CA LEU A 229 0.61 13.51 -2.67
C LEU A 229 0.32 13.79 -1.21
N THR A 230 -0.49 14.80 -0.94
CA THR A 230 -1.00 15.14 0.39
C THR A 230 -2.51 15.04 0.39
N TYR A 231 -3.02 14.06 1.14
CA TYR A 231 -4.43 13.90 1.40
C TYR A 231 -4.80 14.52 2.75
N ALA A 232 -5.86 15.32 2.77
CA ALA A 232 -6.39 15.97 3.96
C ALA A 232 -7.92 16.12 3.85
N THR A 233 -8.59 16.30 4.99
CA THR A 233 -10.02 16.63 5.02
C THR A 233 -10.22 18.09 5.38
N LYS A 234 -11.14 18.76 4.69
CA LYS A 234 -11.53 20.14 4.96
C LYS A 234 -13.00 20.22 5.36
N PRO A 235 -13.42 21.34 6.01
CA PRO A 235 -14.83 21.58 6.21
C PRO A 235 -15.57 21.55 4.86
N PRO A 236 -16.82 21.07 4.86
CA PRO A 236 -17.61 20.92 3.65
C PRO A 236 -17.91 22.29 3.02
N SER A 237 -18.03 22.32 1.69
CA SER A 237 -18.46 23.53 0.98
C SER A 237 -19.96 23.80 1.17
N SER A 238 -20.76 22.74 1.28
CA SER A 238 -22.19 22.77 1.56
C SER A 238 -22.47 22.54 3.04
N HIS A 239 -23.45 23.25 3.60
CA HIS A 239 -23.87 23.05 5.00
C HIS A 239 -24.47 21.65 5.26
N ARG A 240 -24.91 20.95 4.20
CA ARG A 240 -25.52 19.61 4.31
C ARG A 240 -24.53 18.48 4.22
N ASP A 241 -23.30 18.76 3.79
CA ASP A 241 -22.26 17.73 3.64
C ASP A 241 -21.47 17.60 4.93
N ARG A 242 -20.84 16.44 5.13
CA ARG A 242 -20.13 16.17 6.38
C ARG A 242 -18.74 16.77 6.39
N PHE A 243 -17.99 16.57 5.32
CA PHE A 243 -16.67 17.16 5.08
C PHE A 243 -16.26 16.94 3.61
N MET A 244 -15.19 17.62 3.21
CA MET A 244 -14.59 17.51 1.89
C MET A 244 -13.25 16.78 1.96
N HIS A 245 -13.05 15.79 1.10
CA HIS A 245 -11.77 15.19 0.81
C HIS A 245 -10.97 16.04 -0.16
N ILE A 246 -9.69 16.25 0.16
CA ILE A 246 -8.77 16.98 -0.69
C ILE A 246 -7.51 16.15 -0.89
N LEU A 247 -7.17 15.94 -2.15
CA LEU A 247 -5.87 15.41 -2.56
C LEU A 247 -5.15 16.51 -3.34
N LYS A 248 -4.00 16.93 -2.82
CA LYS A 248 -3.07 17.83 -3.51
C LYS A 248 -1.83 17.04 -3.87
N GLY A 249 -1.51 17.00 -5.15
CA GLY A 249 -0.36 16.31 -5.69
C GLY A 249 0.53 17.26 -6.46
N SER A 250 1.84 17.02 -6.43
CA SER A 250 2.76 17.55 -7.44
C SER A 250 3.55 16.36 -7.99
N LEU A 251 3.62 16.24 -9.31
CA LEU A 251 4.30 15.18 -10.02
C LEU A 251 5.40 15.79 -10.88
N GLU A 252 6.55 15.13 -10.88
CA GLU A 252 7.73 15.51 -11.65
C GLU A 252 7.94 14.57 -12.83
N ASN A 253 8.40 15.13 -13.95
CA ASN A 253 8.75 14.45 -15.19
C ASN A 253 7.65 13.50 -15.71
N VAL A 254 6.43 14.01 -15.80
CA VAL A 254 5.28 13.26 -16.31
C VAL A 254 5.38 13.10 -17.83
N ARG A 255 5.33 11.85 -18.31
CA ARG A 255 5.37 11.50 -19.73
C ARG A 255 4.22 10.55 -20.07
N VAL A 256 3.36 10.97 -21.00
CA VAL A 256 2.28 10.16 -21.57
C VAL A 256 2.71 9.65 -22.94
N MET A 257 2.70 8.34 -23.11
CA MET A 257 3.20 7.67 -24.31
C MET A 257 2.22 6.63 -24.82
N LEU A 258 2.15 6.48 -26.13
CA LEU A 258 1.58 5.30 -26.79
C LEU A 258 2.73 4.36 -27.14
N VAL A 259 2.79 3.24 -26.42
CA VAL A 259 3.83 2.22 -26.55
C VAL A 259 3.27 1.04 -27.33
N PRO A 260 3.97 0.50 -28.34
CA PRO A 260 3.53 -0.70 -29.03
C PRO A 260 3.46 -1.87 -28.04
N SER A 261 2.38 -2.66 -28.09
CA SER A 261 2.21 -3.78 -27.17
C SER A 261 3.12 -4.95 -27.60
N PRO A 262 4.00 -5.47 -26.72
CA PRO A 262 4.99 -6.48 -27.11
C PRO A 262 4.42 -7.83 -27.57
N ARG A 263 3.16 -8.12 -27.21
CA ARG A 263 2.51 -9.42 -27.43
C ARG A 263 1.40 -9.38 -28.48
N TYR A 264 1.28 -8.30 -29.24
CA TYR A 264 0.28 -8.19 -30.29
C TYR A 264 0.72 -8.90 -31.56
N VAL A 265 -0.14 -9.78 -32.08
CA VAL A 265 0.11 -10.64 -33.25
C VAL A 265 -0.75 -10.23 -34.46
N GLY A 266 -1.51 -9.14 -34.35
CA GLY A 266 -2.38 -8.67 -35.44
C GLY A 266 -1.61 -7.97 -36.56
N MET A 267 -2.23 -7.90 -37.74
CA MET A 267 -1.67 -7.14 -38.87
C MET A 267 -1.69 -5.65 -38.54
N GLN A 268 -0.50 -5.04 -38.54
CA GLN A 268 -0.33 -3.61 -38.30
C GLN A 268 -0.45 -2.91 -39.66
N ASN A 269 -1.65 -2.43 -39.99
CA ASN A 269 -1.96 -1.88 -41.32
C ASN A 269 -1.30 -0.53 -41.61
N ASP A 270 -0.94 0.24 -40.57
CA ASP A 270 -0.24 1.52 -40.69
C ASP A 270 1.12 1.45 -40.00
N GLU A 271 2.17 1.92 -40.69
CA GLU A 271 3.49 2.09 -40.07
C GLU A 271 3.39 3.14 -38.95
N PRO A 272 3.81 2.80 -37.71
CA PRO A 272 3.71 3.73 -36.61
C PRO A 272 4.60 4.96 -36.84
N PRO A 273 4.23 6.14 -36.30
CA PRO A 273 5.10 7.31 -36.30
C PRO A 273 6.47 6.96 -35.72
N ARG A 274 7.54 7.57 -36.25
CA ARG A 274 8.91 7.32 -35.76
C ARG A 274 8.97 7.49 -34.24
N LEU A 275 9.33 6.43 -33.54
CA LEU A 275 9.40 6.39 -32.09
C LEU A 275 10.71 7.06 -31.62
N MET A 276 10.62 8.00 -30.67
CA MET A 276 11.78 8.50 -29.95
C MET A 276 11.89 7.75 -28.60
N GLY A 277 12.47 6.56 -28.65
CA GLY A 277 12.62 5.67 -27.49
C GLY A 277 11.54 4.59 -27.41
N GLU A 278 10.99 4.37 -26.21
CA GLU A 278 10.04 3.28 -25.92
C GLU A 278 8.68 3.40 -26.62
N GLY A 279 8.29 4.59 -27.05
CA GLY A 279 6.95 4.83 -27.61
C GLY A 279 6.81 6.21 -28.24
N PHE A 280 5.62 6.46 -28.78
CA PHE A 280 5.24 7.78 -29.28
C PHE A 280 4.81 8.65 -28.11
N VAL A 281 5.51 9.77 -27.90
CA VAL A 281 5.19 10.71 -26.81
C VAL A 281 4.01 11.57 -27.21
N VAL A 282 2.91 11.45 -26.48
CA VAL A 282 1.71 12.27 -26.69
C VAL A 282 1.82 13.58 -25.90
N MET A 283 2.33 13.49 -24.68
CA MET A 283 2.47 14.64 -23.79
C MET A 283 3.69 14.42 -22.88
N GLN A 284 4.42 15.50 -22.63
CA GLN A 284 5.50 15.53 -21.65
C GLN A 284 5.44 16.86 -20.89
N SER A 285 5.52 16.80 -19.58
CA SER A 285 5.60 17.97 -18.70
C SER A 285 6.61 17.70 -17.60
N ASN A 286 7.40 18.70 -17.24
CA ASN A 286 8.34 18.58 -16.12
C ASN A 286 7.61 18.66 -14.80
N ASP A 287 6.65 19.57 -14.65
CA ASP A 287 5.88 19.76 -13.42
C ASP A 287 4.39 19.62 -13.71
N VAL A 288 3.68 18.85 -12.90
CA VAL A 288 2.22 18.68 -12.97
C VAL A 288 1.62 18.72 -11.58
N ASP A 289 0.80 19.73 -11.31
CA ASP A 289 0.04 19.81 -10.07
C ASP A 289 -1.36 19.19 -10.22
N ILE A 290 -1.72 18.32 -9.28
CA ILE A 290 -3.02 17.66 -9.21
C ILE A 290 -3.80 18.21 -8.02
N TYR A 291 -5.03 18.64 -8.29
CA TYR A 291 -5.97 19.04 -7.25
C TYR A 291 -7.27 18.26 -7.43
N TYR A 292 -7.58 17.41 -6.47
CA TYR A 292 -8.82 16.65 -6.44
C TYR A 292 -9.60 16.97 -5.18
N TYR A 293 -10.89 17.27 -5.37
CA TYR A 293 -11.84 17.65 -4.32
C TYR A 293 -13.06 16.75 -4.43
N GLN A 294 -13.49 16.18 -3.32
CA GLN A 294 -14.68 15.33 -3.26
C GLN A 294 -15.42 15.54 -1.94
N ASP A 295 -16.68 15.96 -2.01
CA ASP A 295 -17.53 16.10 -0.83
C ASP A 295 -18.12 14.74 -0.39
N GLU A 296 -18.14 14.48 0.92
CA GLU A 296 -18.85 13.33 1.50
C GLU A 296 -20.29 13.74 1.85
N PRO A 297 -21.31 13.14 1.22
CA PRO A 297 -22.70 13.53 1.43
C PRO A 297 -23.12 13.26 2.87
N GLY A 298 -23.80 14.25 3.48
CA GLY A 298 -24.41 14.07 4.79
C GLY A 298 -25.70 13.27 4.73
N VAL A 299 -26.07 12.63 5.84
CA VAL A 299 -27.36 11.96 5.97
C VAL A 299 -28.44 13.02 6.18
N VAL A 300 -29.44 13.04 5.30
CA VAL A 300 -30.63 13.88 5.46
C VAL A 300 -31.67 13.08 6.24
N ILE A 301 -31.90 13.44 7.51
CA ILE A 301 -33.05 12.93 8.26
C ILE A 301 -34.29 13.61 7.67
N ASN A 302 -35.15 12.83 7.00
CA ASN A 302 -36.37 13.34 6.38
C ASN A 302 -37.37 13.83 7.44
N GLY A 303 -37.25 15.11 7.80
CA GLY A 303 -38.28 15.91 8.44
C GLY A 303 -38.71 17.05 7.52
N PHE A 304 -39.15 16.73 6.30
CA PHE A 304 -39.68 17.72 5.37
C PHE A 304 -41.01 18.28 5.90
N LYS A 305 -40.94 19.42 6.60
CA LYS A 305 -42.09 20.35 6.67
C LYS A 305 -41.99 21.27 5.47
N VAL A 306 -42.73 20.93 4.41
CA VAL A 306 -43.01 21.86 3.33
C VAL A 306 -43.81 23.02 3.92
N ARG A 307 -43.16 24.17 4.10
CA ARG A 307 -43.86 25.43 4.35
C ARG A 307 -44.32 25.93 2.99
N MET A 308 -45.57 25.62 2.63
CA MET A 308 -46.22 26.37 1.55
C MET A 308 -46.40 27.80 2.06
N VAL A 309 -45.87 28.75 1.29
CA VAL A 309 -46.22 30.17 1.37
C VAL A 309 -47.37 30.40 0.40
#